data_AF-A0AA88JHA8-F1
#
_entry.id   AF-A0AA88JHA8-F1
#
_cell.length_a   1.000
_cell.length_b   1.000
_cell.length_c   1.000
_cell.angle_alpha   90.00
_cell.angle_beta   90.00
_cell.angle_gamma   90.00
#
_symmetry.space_group_name_H-M   'P 1'
#
loop_
_entity.id
_entity.type
_entity.pdbx_description
1 polymer ?
#
loop_
_entity_poly.entity_id
_entity_poly.type
_entity_poly.pdbx_seq_one_letter_code
_entity_poly.pdbx_strand_id
1 'polypeptide(L)'
;MDYPQRMKKIEKLLSTSEVTSPYRPPEDAAMGRPSYPPARTIPGGGASSSAEPPRFDAARTRFKGGYNDEMWTLPSAQQKNGAMFVIPEQLGLFNDAFSRWESVTKNHVATQGFTDTRDKIEYMENLLGEIEKLIWIQWRMTYATEYEALVAIGEGRDGTQNILSQMRRVFSLEDPAQGSTVIQDEAYRELERMSCTDVKYIIPFLNEYMRLAAKTGRLFLGGELSEKIWMKMPGDLGKRIKEDFDNKYPGVVSGVVPRVLFAYKFLEKECRDAAFK
;
A
#
# COMPACT_ATOMS: atom_id res chain seq x y z
N MET A 1 -30.96 27.30 -36.78
CA MET A 1 -31.82 26.39 -36.00
C MET A 1 -31.31 24.97 -36.22
N ASP A 2 -30.58 24.36 -35.28
CA ASP A 2 -30.31 22.90 -35.33
C ASP A 2 -29.86 22.31 -33.97
N TYR A 3 -30.52 22.73 -32.88
CA TYR A 3 -30.30 22.16 -31.56
C TYR A 3 -31.02 20.80 -31.32
N PRO A 4 -32.23 20.53 -31.87
CA PRO A 4 -32.93 19.28 -31.55
C PRO A 4 -32.40 18.04 -32.30
N GLN A 5 -31.70 18.20 -33.44
CA GLN A 5 -31.12 17.05 -34.15
C GLN A 5 -29.81 16.54 -33.52
N ARG A 6 -29.03 17.43 -32.91
CA ARG A 6 -27.80 17.05 -32.18
C ARG A 6 -28.11 16.22 -30.94
N MET A 7 -29.15 16.58 -30.17
CA MET A 7 -29.59 15.79 -29.01
C MET A 7 -30.08 14.39 -29.41
N LYS A 8 -30.86 14.27 -30.50
CA LYS A 8 -31.28 12.96 -31.02
C LYS A 8 -30.12 12.10 -31.51
N LYS A 9 -29.05 12.70 -32.06
CA LYS A 9 -27.82 11.96 -32.42
C LYS A 9 -27.03 11.49 -31.20
N ILE A 10 -26.99 12.29 -30.14
CA ILE A 10 -26.32 11.94 -28.88
C ILE A 10 -27.11 10.85 -28.13
N GLU A 11 -28.43 10.95 -28.05
CA GLU A 11 -29.28 9.88 -27.50
C GLU A 11 -29.15 8.58 -28.30
N LYS A 12 -29.08 8.66 -29.63
CA LYS A 12 -28.87 7.47 -30.47
C LYS A 12 -27.48 6.87 -30.30
N LEU A 13 -26.45 7.67 -30.01
CA LEU A 13 -25.09 7.18 -29.70
C LEU A 13 -24.99 6.57 -28.30
N LEU A 14 -25.68 7.14 -27.30
CA LEU A 14 -25.76 6.60 -25.93
C LEU A 14 -26.64 5.33 -25.86
N SER A 15 -27.64 5.21 -26.72
CA SER A 15 -28.54 4.05 -26.80
C SER A 15 -27.96 2.90 -27.65
N THR A 16 -26.86 3.10 -28.38
CA THR A 16 -26.25 2.07 -29.24
C THR A 16 -24.92 1.54 -28.72
N SER A 17 -24.46 2.00 -27.56
CA SER A 17 -23.29 1.43 -26.90
C SER A 17 -23.65 0.17 -26.09
N GLU A 18 -24.07 -0.89 -26.78
CA GLU A 18 -23.72 -2.24 -26.34
C GLU A 18 -22.24 -2.45 -26.67
N VAL A 19 -21.38 -1.81 -25.88
CA VAL A 19 -19.94 -2.04 -25.93
C VAL A 19 -19.62 -3.03 -24.82
N THR A 20 -19.90 -4.32 -25.06
CA THR A 20 -19.27 -5.41 -24.33
C THR A 20 -17.82 -5.56 -24.80
N SER A 21 -17.02 -4.51 -24.59
CA SER A 21 -15.57 -4.64 -24.70
C SER A 21 -15.10 -5.50 -23.52
N PRO A 22 -14.23 -6.51 -23.73
CA PRO A 22 -13.66 -7.29 -22.63
C PRO A 22 -13.05 -6.34 -21.61
N TYR A 23 -13.26 -6.58 -20.31
CA TYR A 23 -12.56 -5.82 -19.27
C TYR A 23 -11.06 -6.09 -19.44
N ARG A 24 -10.31 -5.08 -19.92
CA ARG A 24 -8.85 -5.16 -20.18
C ARG A 24 -8.07 -4.28 -19.20
N PRO A 25 -8.00 -4.65 -17.92
CA PRO A 25 -7.03 -4.08 -17.00
C PRO A 25 -5.59 -4.49 -17.42
N PRO A 26 -4.53 -3.80 -16.95
CA PRO A 26 -3.16 -4.05 -17.39
C PRO A 26 -2.74 -5.52 -17.33
N GLU A 27 -2.08 -6.04 -18.39
CA GLU A 27 -1.82 -7.48 -18.63
C GLU A 27 -0.81 -8.15 -17.69
N ASP A 28 -0.22 -7.44 -16.72
CA ASP A 28 0.82 -7.97 -15.81
C ASP A 28 0.29 -8.95 -14.73
N ALA A 29 -0.99 -9.39 -14.80
CA ALA A 29 -1.68 -10.13 -13.75
C ALA A 29 -1.91 -11.62 -14.08
N ALA A 30 -1.09 -12.50 -13.52
CA ALA A 30 -1.37 -13.94 -13.48
C ALA A 30 -1.91 -14.32 -12.10
N MET A 31 -3.20 -14.69 -12.01
CA MET A 31 -3.89 -15.10 -10.77
C MET A 31 -3.14 -16.26 -10.08
N GLY A 32 -2.25 -15.92 -9.15
CA GLY A 32 -1.34 -16.84 -8.47
C GLY A 32 -1.21 -16.56 -6.98
N ARG A 33 -0.28 -17.25 -6.31
CA ARG A 33 -0.01 -17.08 -4.87
C ARG A 33 0.24 -15.60 -4.54
N PRO A 34 -0.24 -15.08 -3.39
CA PRO A 34 0.02 -13.70 -2.99
C PRO A 34 1.53 -13.43 -3.00
N SER A 35 1.97 -12.51 -3.85
CA SER A 35 3.37 -12.08 -3.96
C SER A 35 3.43 -10.57 -3.86
N TYR A 36 4.50 -10.02 -3.27
CA TYR A 36 4.72 -8.58 -3.21
C TYR A 36 5.95 -8.25 -4.06
N PRO A 37 5.77 -7.85 -5.33
CA PRO A 37 6.87 -7.63 -6.24
C PRO A 37 7.66 -6.39 -5.78
N PRO A 38 9.00 -6.40 -5.88
CA PRO A 38 9.80 -5.25 -5.52
C PRO A 38 9.67 -4.13 -6.54
N ALA A 39 9.89 -2.89 -6.09
CA ALA A 39 10.01 -1.73 -6.95
C ALA A 39 11.04 -1.97 -8.08
N ARG A 40 10.77 -1.44 -9.28
CA ARG A 40 11.69 -1.52 -10.41
C ARG A 40 12.86 -0.56 -10.16
N THR A 41 14.10 -1.02 -10.37
CA THR A 41 15.25 -0.10 -10.41
C THR A 41 15.03 0.86 -11.57
N ILE A 42 15.02 2.18 -11.33
CA ILE A 42 14.94 3.18 -12.40
C ILE A 42 16.36 3.44 -12.91
N PRO A 43 16.77 2.96 -14.11
CA PRO A 43 18.05 3.31 -14.69
C PRO A 43 17.87 4.66 -15.41
N GLY A 44 18.55 5.71 -14.94
CA GLY A 44 18.62 6.97 -15.70
C GLY A 44 17.83 8.16 -15.16
N GLY A 45 17.75 8.36 -13.85
CA GLY A 45 17.47 9.68 -13.27
C GLY A 45 18.67 10.62 -13.40
N GLY A 46 19.07 10.91 -14.64
CA GLY A 46 20.13 11.84 -14.97
C GLY A 46 19.81 13.24 -14.45
N ALA A 47 20.83 13.87 -13.88
CA ALA A 47 20.80 15.20 -13.29
C ALA A 47 20.10 16.24 -14.19
N SER A 48 18.93 16.71 -13.78
CA SER A 48 18.46 18.05 -14.13
C SER A 48 18.96 19.01 -13.04
N SER A 49 20.03 19.72 -13.36
CA SER A 49 20.60 20.80 -12.55
C SER A 49 19.63 21.98 -12.44
N SER A 50 18.87 22.05 -11.34
CA SER A 50 18.38 23.33 -10.79
C SER A 50 17.75 23.13 -9.40
N ALA A 51 18.36 23.82 -8.43
CA ALA A 51 17.88 24.20 -7.09
C ALA A 51 17.65 23.08 -6.06
N GLU A 52 18.39 23.21 -4.96
CA GLU A 52 18.31 22.55 -3.63
C GLU A 52 17.41 21.31 -3.48
N PRO A 53 17.92 20.20 -2.87
CA PRO A 53 17.06 19.09 -2.48
C PRO A 53 15.95 19.63 -1.58
N PRO A 54 14.69 19.22 -1.78
CA PRO A 54 13.58 19.70 -0.97
C PRO A 54 13.90 19.38 0.48
N ARG A 55 14.09 20.44 1.28
CA ARG A 55 14.27 20.34 2.73
C ARG A 55 13.06 19.60 3.28
N PHE A 56 13.27 18.74 4.27
CA PHE A 56 12.19 18.13 5.01
C PHE A 56 11.32 19.25 5.61
N ASP A 57 10.18 19.49 4.98
CA ASP A 57 9.25 20.55 5.38
C ASP A 57 8.23 19.95 6.33
N ALA A 58 8.45 20.19 7.63
CA ALA A 58 7.53 19.84 8.71
C ALA A 58 6.12 20.42 8.48
N ALA A 59 5.95 21.45 7.63
CA ALA A 59 4.65 22.03 7.32
C ALA A 59 3.85 21.23 6.27
N ARG A 60 4.53 20.46 5.39
CA ARG A 60 3.86 19.52 4.46
C ARG A 60 3.62 18.16 5.09
N THR A 61 4.48 17.76 6.01
CA THR A 61 4.14 16.72 7.00
C THR A 61 3.30 17.35 8.11
N ARG A 62 2.09 17.79 7.75
CA ARG A 62 1.03 17.87 8.76
C ARG A 62 0.86 16.45 9.28
N PHE A 63 1.52 16.17 10.40
CA PHE A 63 1.01 15.22 11.37
C PHE A 63 -0.38 15.73 11.73
N LYS A 64 -1.40 15.32 10.95
CA LYS A 64 -2.71 15.11 11.55
C LYS A 64 -2.42 14.12 12.67
N GLY A 65 -2.49 14.59 13.91
CA GLY A 65 -2.40 13.75 15.10
C GLY A 65 -3.47 12.67 15.01
N GLY A 66 -3.09 11.54 14.45
CA GLY A 66 -4.02 10.51 14.02
C GLY A 66 -3.32 9.36 13.31
N TYR A 67 -2.19 8.89 13.84
CA TYR A 67 -1.59 7.60 13.48
C TYR A 67 -0.90 6.93 14.66
N ASN A 68 -1.36 7.23 15.89
CA ASN A 68 -1.18 6.39 17.08
C ASN A 68 -2.54 5.86 17.55
N ASP A 69 -3.47 5.60 16.62
CA ASP A 69 -4.45 4.52 16.80
C ASP A 69 -3.79 3.21 16.34
N GLU A 70 -2.51 3.04 16.71
CA GLU A 70 -1.92 1.73 16.89
C GLU A 70 -2.77 1.08 17.97
N MET A 71 -3.82 0.39 17.52
CA MET A 71 -4.64 -0.44 18.36
C MET A 71 -3.70 -1.46 19.00
N TRP A 72 -3.16 -1.11 20.17
CA TRP A 72 -2.37 -1.99 21.02
C TRP A 72 -3.24 -3.09 21.61
N THR A 73 -4.52 -3.11 21.27
CA THR A 73 -5.38 -4.24 21.53
C THR A 73 -5.13 -5.28 20.45
N LEU A 74 -4.90 -6.50 20.92
CA LEU A 74 -5.03 -7.78 20.20
C LEU A 74 -6.00 -7.70 19.01
N PRO A 75 -5.82 -8.53 17.95
CA PRO A 75 -6.56 -8.45 16.70
C PRO A 75 -7.96 -7.88 16.87
N SER A 76 -8.22 -6.73 16.23
CA SER A 76 -9.44 -5.95 16.42
C SER A 76 -10.66 -6.87 16.44
N ALA A 77 -11.67 -6.59 17.29
CA ALA A 77 -12.90 -7.39 17.34
C ALA A 77 -13.58 -7.54 15.96
N GLN A 78 -13.20 -6.70 14.99
CA GLN A 78 -13.56 -6.76 13.58
C GLN A 78 -13.04 -8.01 12.86
N GLN A 79 -11.99 -8.69 13.34
CA GLN A 79 -11.62 -10.02 12.79
C GLN A 79 -12.70 -11.08 13.09
N LYS A 80 -13.43 -10.92 14.21
CA LYS A 80 -14.55 -11.80 14.56
C LYS A 80 -15.87 -11.34 13.96
N ASN A 81 -16.08 -10.04 13.78
CA ASN A 81 -17.36 -9.48 13.36
C ASN A 81 -17.40 -9.00 11.90
N GLY A 82 -16.26 -9.03 11.20
CA GLY A 82 -16.08 -8.36 9.92
C GLY A 82 -15.84 -6.85 10.08
N ALA A 83 -15.41 -6.22 8.98
CA ALA A 83 -15.32 -4.77 8.86
C ALA A 83 -15.97 -4.34 7.54
N MET A 84 -16.69 -3.22 7.58
CA MET A 84 -17.22 -2.59 6.37
C MET A 84 -16.13 -1.78 5.67
N PHE A 85 -15.94 -1.98 4.37
CA PHE A 85 -15.05 -1.15 3.57
C PHE A 85 -15.78 0.10 3.10
N VAL A 86 -15.27 1.26 3.48
CA VAL A 86 -15.74 2.55 2.96
C VAL A 86 -14.52 3.25 2.37
N ILE A 87 -14.64 3.70 1.12
CA ILE A 87 -13.60 4.49 0.47
C ILE A 87 -13.44 5.80 1.27
N PRO A 88 -12.24 6.09 1.78
CA PRO A 88 -12.03 7.32 2.53
C PRO A 88 -12.28 8.55 1.66
N GLU A 89 -12.88 9.60 2.22
CA GLU A 89 -13.01 10.91 1.55
C GLU A 89 -11.65 11.44 1.08
N GLN A 90 -10.60 11.16 1.85
CA GLN A 90 -9.22 11.42 1.45
C GLN A 90 -8.69 10.24 0.63
N LEU A 91 -8.84 10.33 -0.70
CA LEU A 91 -8.46 9.27 -1.66
C LEU A 91 -7.00 8.80 -1.53
N GLY A 92 -6.08 9.63 -1.04
CA GLY A 92 -4.69 9.22 -0.77
C GLY A 92 -4.55 8.11 0.28
N LEU A 93 -5.59 7.86 1.09
CA LEU A 93 -5.63 6.78 2.08
C LEU A 93 -6.24 5.49 1.52
N PHE A 94 -6.74 5.49 0.28
CA PHE A 94 -7.44 4.35 -0.31
C PHE A 94 -6.66 3.04 -0.17
N ASN A 95 -5.39 3.05 -0.58
CA ASN A 95 -4.54 1.86 -0.56
C ASN A 95 -4.34 1.30 0.85
N ASP A 96 -4.14 2.18 1.83
CA ASP A 96 -3.93 1.78 3.22
C ASP A 96 -5.24 1.32 3.87
N ALA A 97 -6.38 1.93 3.53
CA ALA A 97 -7.70 1.51 3.98
C ALA A 97 -8.09 0.15 3.38
N PHE A 98 -7.90 -0.02 2.07
CA PHE A 98 -8.20 -1.27 1.39
C PHE A 98 -7.34 -2.41 1.93
N SER A 99 -6.01 -2.21 2.09
CA SER A 99 -5.11 -3.27 2.58
C SER A 99 -5.42 -3.70 4.03
N ARG A 100 -5.87 -2.76 4.87
CA ARG A 100 -6.35 -3.07 6.23
C ARG A 100 -7.64 -3.87 6.20
N TRP A 101 -8.61 -3.41 5.42
CA TRP A 101 -9.89 -4.12 5.24
C TRP A 101 -9.67 -5.52 4.65
N GLU A 102 -8.84 -5.65 3.63
CA GLU A 102 -8.45 -6.90 2.98
C GLU A 102 -7.94 -7.91 4.02
N SER A 103 -7.06 -7.48 4.92
CA SER A 103 -6.51 -8.33 5.98
C SER A 103 -7.58 -8.79 6.98
N VAL A 104 -8.51 -7.90 7.36
CA VAL A 104 -9.62 -8.21 8.27
C VAL A 104 -10.59 -9.20 7.61
N THR A 105 -11.01 -8.89 6.38
CA THR A 105 -11.95 -9.69 5.59
C THR A 105 -11.38 -11.07 5.29
N LYS A 106 -10.10 -11.17 4.93
CA LYS A 106 -9.45 -12.46 4.68
C LYS A 106 -9.50 -13.38 5.91
N ASN A 107 -9.18 -12.86 7.09
CA ASN A 107 -9.24 -13.62 8.34
C ASN A 107 -10.68 -13.97 8.72
N HIS A 108 -11.60 -13.03 8.53
CA HIS A 108 -13.00 -13.21 8.88
C HIS A 108 -13.68 -14.26 7.99
N VAL A 109 -13.54 -14.15 6.67
CA VAL A 109 -14.08 -15.10 5.68
C VAL A 109 -13.50 -16.49 5.88
N ALA A 110 -12.23 -16.60 6.27
CA ALA A 110 -11.60 -17.89 6.58
C ALA A 110 -12.28 -18.63 7.74
N THR A 111 -12.89 -17.91 8.69
CA THR A 111 -13.62 -18.54 9.82
C THR A 111 -15.03 -19.00 9.48
N GLN A 112 -15.63 -18.49 8.40
CA GLN A 112 -17.03 -18.79 8.04
C GLN A 112 -17.21 -20.15 7.34
N GLY A 113 -16.16 -20.69 6.70
CA GLY A 113 -16.20 -22.03 6.11
C GLY A 113 -17.17 -22.19 4.93
N PHE A 114 -17.22 -21.21 4.01
CA PHE A 114 -18.11 -21.24 2.83
C PHE A 114 -17.90 -22.48 1.96
N THR A 115 -19.01 -23.11 1.57
CA THR A 115 -19.05 -24.26 0.65
C THR A 115 -19.36 -23.87 -0.79
N ASP A 116 -20.07 -22.75 -0.99
CA ASP A 116 -20.31 -22.17 -2.32
C ASP A 116 -19.48 -20.87 -2.48
N THR A 117 -18.86 -20.73 -3.65
CA THR A 117 -18.06 -19.56 -3.99
C THR A 117 -18.95 -18.34 -4.26
N ARG A 118 -20.18 -18.52 -4.76
CA ARG A 118 -21.09 -17.40 -4.97
C ARG A 118 -21.55 -16.79 -3.65
N ASP A 119 -21.97 -17.62 -2.70
CA ASP A 119 -22.31 -17.19 -1.34
C ASP A 119 -21.16 -16.44 -0.67
N LYS A 120 -19.93 -16.93 -0.86
CA LYS A 120 -18.72 -16.28 -0.38
C LYS A 120 -18.50 -14.90 -1.00
N ILE A 121 -18.68 -14.76 -2.31
CA ILE A 121 -18.55 -13.47 -3.01
C ILE A 121 -19.64 -12.50 -2.56
N GLU A 122 -20.89 -12.96 -2.46
CA GLU A 122 -22.01 -12.15 -1.96
C GLU A 122 -21.79 -11.69 -0.51
N TYR A 123 -21.27 -12.59 0.33
CA TYR A 123 -20.91 -12.25 1.70
C TYR A 123 -19.83 -11.16 1.74
N MET A 124 -18.78 -11.29 0.94
CA MET A 124 -17.72 -10.28 0.85
C MET A 124 -18.22 -8.96 0.26
N GLU A 125 -19.16 -8.99 -0.68
CA GLU A 125 -19.85 -7.80 -1.17
C GLU A 125 -20.67 -7.11 -0.07
N ASN A 126 -21.27 -7.86 0.85
CA ASN A 126 -21.98 -7.30 2.00
C ASN A 126 -21.05 -6.68 3.05
N LEU A 127 -19.74 -6.87 2.92
CA LEU A 127 -18.71 -6.15 3.67
C LEU A 127 -18.22 -4.89 2.95
N LEU A 128 -18.81 -4.53 1.82
CA LEU A 128 -18.59 -3.25 1.14
C LEU A 128 -19.65 -2.23 1.58
N GLY A 129 -19.22 -0.98 1.76
CA GLY A 129 -20.08 0.16 2.03
C GLY A 129 -21.05 0.42 0.88
N GLU A 130 -22.00 1.33 1.10
CA GLU A 130 -23.11 1.56 0.17
C GLU A 130 -22.64 1.92 -1.25
N ILE A 131 -21.69 2.84 -1.37
CA ILE A 131 -21.17 3.30 -2.66
C ILE A 131 -20.31 2.21 -3.31
N GLU A 132 -19.45 1.57 -2.52
CA GLU A 132 -18.52 0.53 -2.96
C GLU A 132 -19.28 -0.70 -3.46
N LYS A 133 -20.34 -1.07 -2.77
CA LYS A 133 -21.26 -2.12 -3.17
C LYS A 133 -21.94 -1.78 -4.49
N LEU A 134 -22.44 -0.55 -4.66
CA LEU A 134 -23.03 -0.13 -5.93
C LEU A 134 -22.02 -0.21 -7.10
N ILE A 135 -20.76 0.16 -6.88
CA ILE A 135 -19.69 0.03 -7.88
C ILE A 135 -19.46 -1.44 -8.24
N TRP A 136 -19.36 -2.31 -7.23
CA TRP A 136 -19.17 -3.75 -7.44
C TRP A 136 -20.34 -4.39 -8.20
N ILE A 137 -21.58 -4.04 -7.83
CA ILE A 137 -22.79 -4.51 -8.51
C ILE A 137 -22.79 -4.08 -9.98
N GLN A 138 -22.48 -2.82 -10.27
CA GLN A 138 -22.39 -2.31 -11.64
C GLN A 138 -21.33 -3.07 -12.45
N TRP A 139 -20.18 -3.36 -11.84
CA TRP A 139 -19.12 -4.13 -12.49
C TRP A 139 -19.59 -5.54 -12.83
N ARG A 140 -20.11 -6.33 -11.88
CA ARG A 140 -20.54 -7.72 -12.15
C ARG A 140 -21.70 -7.81 -13.14
N MET A 141 -22.59 -6.82 -13.16
CA MET A 141 -23.72 -6.76 -14.09
C MET A 141 -23.26 -6.48 -15.53
N THR A 142 -22.21 -5.67 -15.67
CA THR A 142 -21.66 -5.29 -16.98
C THR A 142 -20.71 -6.37 -17.52
N TYR A 143 -19.90 -6.96 -16.64
CA TYR A 143 -18.83 -7.92 -16.96
C TYR A 143 -19.15 -9.31 -16.41
N ALA A 144 -20.28 -9.87 -16.87
CA ALA A 144 -20.78 -11.16 -16.39
C ALA A 144 -19.80 -12.32 -16.65
N THR A 145 -19.08 -12.29 -17.77
CA THR A 145 -18.07 -13.30 -18.12
C THR A 145 -16.89 -13.30 -17.15
N GLU A 146 -16.42 -12.13 -16.75
CA GLU A 146 -15.34 -11.94 -15.80
C GLU A 146 -15.79 -12.31 -14.38
N TYR A 147 -17.05 -12.03 -14.04
CA TYR A 147 -17.64 -12.48 -12.79
C TYR A 147 -17.72 -14.01 -12.71
N GLU A 148 -18.16 -14.68 -13.77
CA GLU A 148 -18.18 -16.16 -13.82
C GLU A 148 -16.76 -16.76 -13.76
N ALA A 149 -15.79 -16.13 -14.42
CA ALA A 149 -14.39 -16.52 -14.28
C ALA A 149 -13.88 -16.35 -12.84
N LEU A 150 -14.29 -15.27 -12.15
CA LEU A 150 -13.97 -15.07 -10.73
C LEU A 150 -14.58 -16.16 -9.84
N VAL A 151 -15.83 -16.53 -10.09
CA VAL A 151 -16.51 -17.63 -9.37
C VAL A 151 -15.73 -18.94 -9.56
N ALA A 152 -15.23 -19.21 -10.77
CA ALA A 152 -14.46 -20.43 -11.05
C ALA A 152 -13.12 -20.50 -10.30
N ILE A 153 -12.45 -19.36 -10.07
CA ILE A 153 -11.14 -19.30 -9.37
C ILE A 153 -11.25 -18.92 -7.88
N GLY A 154 -12.47 -18.66 -7.39
CA GLY A 154 -12.73 -18.31 -6.00
C GLY A 154 -12.77 -19.51 -5.04
N GLU A 155 -12.68 -20.72 -5.58
CA GLU A 155 -12.61 -21.99 -4.85
C GLU A 155 -11.19 -22.28 -4.31
N GLY A 156 -11.10 -22.87 -3.12
CA GLY A 156 -9.83 -23.30 -2.53
C GLY A 156 -9.07 -22.27 -1.68
N ARG A 157 -7.83 -22.61 -1.32
CA ARG A 157 -7.01 -21.92 -0.29
C ARG A 157 -6.67 -20.46 -0.64
N ASP A 158 -6.47 -20.18 -1.93
CA ASP A 158 -6.16 -18.83 -2.43
C ASP A 158 -7.40 -18.10 -2.98
N GLY A 159 -8.56 -18.77 -3.01
CA GLY A 159 -9.78 -18.21 -3.62
C GLY A 159 -10.30 -16.93 -2.96
N THR A 160 -10.10 -16.77 -1.64
CA THR A 160 -10.45 -15.51 -0.95
C THR A 160 -9.55 -14.37 -1.41
N GLN A 161 -8.26 -14.65 -1.64
CA GLN A 161 -7.33 -13.66 -2.18
C GLN A 161 -7.73 -13.26 -3.60
N ASN A 162 -8.10 -14.23 -4.44
CA ASN A 162 -8.52 -13.95 -5.82
C ASN A 162 -9.72 -12.99 -5.87
N ILE A 163 -10.70 -13.17 -4.99
CA ILE A 163 -11.86 -12.27 -4.88
C ILE A 163 -11.43 -10.88 -4.41
N LEU A 164 -10.59 -10.79 -3.36
CA LEU A 164 -10.09 -9.52 -2.85
C LEU A 164 -9.25 -8.76 -3.89
N SER A 165 -8.39 -9.47 -4.62
CA SER A 165 -7.60 -8.96 -5.74
C SER A 165 -8.49 -8.40 -6.85
N GLN A 166 -9.54 -9.12 -7.23
CA GLN A 166 -10.49 -8.63 -8.23
C GLN A 166 -11.26 -7.39 -7.74
N MET A 167 -11.71 -7.38 -6.48
CA MET A 167 -12.33 -6.20 -5.86
C MET A 167 -11.38 -4.99 -5.89
N ARG A 168 -10.11 -5.18 -5.53
CA ARG A 168 -9.09 -4.14 -5.60
C ARG A 168 -8.95 -3.59 -7.01
N ARG A 169 -8.89 -4.47 -8.00
CA ARG A 169 -8.76 -4.12 -9.42
C ARG A 169 -9.96 -3.33 -9.93
N VAL A 170 -11.17 -3.67 -9.50
CA VAL A 170 -12.39 -2.91 -9.84
C VAL A 170 -12.32 -1.48 -9.30
N PHE A 171 -11.77 -1.28 -8.10
CA PHE A 171 -11.69 0.04 -7.48
C PHE A 171 -10.50 0.90 -7.91
N SER A 172 -9.33 0.31 -8.15
CA SER A 172 -8.09 1.07 -8.41
C SER A 172 -7.37 0.72 -9.70
N LEU A 173 -7.84 -0.27 -10.47
CA LEU A 173 -7.12 -0.86 -11.63
C LEU A 173 -5.72 -1.41 -11.30
N GLU A 174 -5.33 -1.36 -10.03
CA GLU A 174 -4.01 -1.71 -9.52
C GLU A 174 -4.12 -2.84 -8.51
N ASP A 175 -3.34 -3.91 -8.71
CA ASP A 175 -3.19 -4.97 -7.72
C ASP A 175 -1.71 -5.26 -7.42
N PRO A 176 -1.20 -4.81 -6.27
CA PRO A 176 0.15 -5.13 -5.81
C PRO A 176 0.38 -6.63 -5.60
N ALA A 177 -0.65 -7.41 -5.27
CA ALA A 177 -0.53 -8.85 -5.07
C ALA A 177 -0.26 -9.61 -6.39
N GLN A 178 -0.54 -8.95 -7.52
CA GLN A 178 -0.56 -9.52 -8.87
C GLN A 178 0.44 -8.83 -9.82
N GLY A 179 1.47 -8.12 -9.31
CA GLY A 179 2.55 -7.62 -10.17
C GLY A 179 2.59 -6.10 -10.39
N SER A 180 1.56 -5.33 -10.00
CA SER A 180 1.62 -3.87 -10.10
C SER A 180 2.69 -3.33 -9.17
N THR A 181 3.69 -2.62 -9.73
CA THR A 181 4.78 -2.00 -8.96
C THR A 181 4.57 -0.50 -8.72
N VAL A 182 3.45 0.09 -9.15
CA VAL A 182 3.25 1.57 -9.11
C VAL A 182 3.43 2.11 -7.69
N ILE A 183 2.82 1.45 -6.71
CA ILE A 183 2.92 1.84 -5.29
C ILE A 183 4.34 1.65 -4.76
N GLN A 184 4.99 0.56 -5.15
CA GLN A 184 6.36 0.24 -4.76
C GLN A 184 7.35 1.24 -5.35
N ASP A 185 7.14 1.64 -6.60
CA ASP A 185 7.95 2.61 -7.34
C ASP A 185 7.75 4.03 -6.78
N GLU A 186 6.53 4.40 -6.43
CA GLU A 186 6.23 5.66 -5.74
C GLU A 186 6.88 5.70 -4.35
N ALA A 187 6.71 4.64 -3.54
CA ALA A 187 7.33 4.53 -2.23
C ALA A 187 8.86 4.59 -2.33
N TYR A 188 9.46 3.98 -3.36
CA TYR A 188 10.89 4.05 -3.59
C TYR A 188 11.33 5.48 -3.94
N ARG A 189 10.59 6.20 -4.80
CA ARG A 189 10.88 7.61 -5.11
C ARG A 189 10.75 8.53 -3.90
N GLU A 190 9.76 8.31 -3.04
CA GLU A 190 9.57 9.06 -1.80
C GLU A 190 10.72 8.78 -0.83
N LEU A 191 11.12 7.52 -0.70
CA LEU A 191 12.29 7.12 0.09
C LEU A 191 13.58 7.75 -0.42
N GLU A 192 13.79 7.84 -1.74
CA GLU A 192 14.96 8.53 -2.28
C GLU A 192 14.99 10.03 -1.94
N ARG A 193 13.83 10.68 -1.90
CA ARG A 193 13.70 12.11 -1.58
C ARG A 193 13.85 12.41 -0.09
N MET A 194 13.51 11.46 0.78
CA MET A 194 13.53 11.73 2.22
C MET A 194 14.95 11.88 2.77
N SER A 195 15.16 12.85 3.64
CA SER A 195 16.38 13.02 4.43
C SER A 195 16.03 13.73 5.74
N CYS A 196 16.74 13.42 6.82
CA CYS A 196 16.56 14.06 8.11
C CYS A 196 17.68 15.06 8.33
N THR A 197 17.35 16.35 8.39
CA THR A 197 18.33 17.43 8.58
C THR A 197 18.52 17.81 10.04
N ASP A 198 17.53 17.55 10.89
CA ASP A 198 17.53 17.94 12.30
C ASP A 198 17.15 16.74 13.18
N VAL A 199 17.98 16.49 14.21
CA VAL A 199 17.81 15.42 15.20
C VAL A 199 16.44 15.47 15.87
N LYS A 200 15.82 16.65 15.99
CA LYS A 200 14.46 16.78 16.52
C LYS A 200 13.43 15.92 15.78
N TYR A 201 13.63 15.68 14.49
CA TYR A 201 12.72 14.91 13.64
C TYR A 201 13.20 13.47 13.38
N ILE A 202 14.20 12.98 14.13
CA ILE A 202 14.80 11.68 13.88
C ILE A 202 13.82 10.52 14.10
N ILE A 203 12.98 10.55 15.16
CA ILE A 203 12.01 9.49 15.43
C ILE A 203 10.92 9.43 14.35
N PRO A 204 10.26 10.56 13.98
CA PRO A 204 9.34 10.56 12.85
C PRO A 204 9.99 10.11 11.54
N PHE A 205 11.23 10.52 11.28
CA PHE A 205 11.99 10.07 10.11
C PHE A 205 12.21 8.55 10.11
N LEU A 206 12.64 7.98 11.23
CA LEU A 206 12.90 6.54 11.36
C LEU A 206 11.63 5.70 11.09
N ASN A 207 10.49 6.13 11.64
CA ASN A 207 9.21 5.47 11.42
C ASN A 207 8.77 5.56 9.95
N GLU A 208 8.88 6.73 9.34
CA GLU A 208 8.50 6.90 7.95
C GLU A 208 9.44 6.15 7.00
N TYR A 209 10.74 6.15 7.30
CA TYR A 209 11.73 5.41 6.53
C TYR A 209 11.41 3.91 6.56
N MET A 210 11.08 3.38 7.74
CA MET A 210 10.65 1.98 7.89
C MET A 210 9.39 1.67 7.07
N ARG A 211 8.39 2.55 7.13
CA ARG A 211 7.11 2.40 6.41
C ARG A 211 7.32 2.39 4.89
N LEU A 212 8.05 3.37 4.37
CA LEU A 212 8.35 3.47 2.94
C LEU A 212 9.21 2.30 2.49
N ALA A 213 10.25 1.94 3.24
CA ALA A 213 11.11 0.80 2.92
C ALA A 213 10.30 -0.51 2.82
N ALA A 214 9.35 -0.74 3.73
CA ALA A 214 8.45 -1.89 3.65
C ALA A 214 7.57 -1.86 2.38
N LYS A 215 7.01 -0.70 2.03
CA LYS A 215 6.20 -0.50 0.82
C LYS A 215 6.98 -0.69 -0.49
N THR A 216 8.31 -0.53 -0.49
CA THR A 216 9.09 -0.75 -1.73
C THR A 216 9.22 -2.22 -2.14
N GLY A 217 8.95 -3.16 -1.22
CA GLY A 217 9.24 -4.59 -1.43
C GLY A 217 10.74 -4.92 -1.50
N ARG A 218 11.62 -3.95 -1.26
CA ARG A 218 13.09 -4.09 -1.34
C ARG A 218 13.79 -4.21 0.01
N LEU A 219 13.03 -4.37 1.09
CA LEU A 219 13.57 -4.37 2.46
C LEU A 219 14.66 -5.43 2.72
N PHE A 220 14.58 -6.56 2.01
CA PHE A 220 15.56 -7.64 2.03
C PHE A 220 16.30 -7.84 0.70
N LEU A 221 16.07 -6.97 -0.29
CA LEU A 221 16.73 -7.04 -1.58
C LEU A 221 17.97 -6.14 -1.57
N GLY A 222 19.11 -6.77 -1.34
CA GLY A 222 20.39 -6.08 -1.22
C GLY A 222 20.54 -5.31 0.10
N GLY A 223 21.70 -4.66 0.27
CA GLY A 223 22.00 -3.82 1.44
C GLY A 223 21.65 -2.35 1.25
N GLU A 224 21.16 -1.93 0.07
CA GLU A 224 21.02 -0.52 -0.31
C GLU A 224 20.16 0.28 0.68
N LEU A 225 18.91 -0.14 0.91
CA LEU A 225 18.02 0.55 1.84
C LEU A 225 18.52 0.51 3.28
N SER A 226 19.32 -0.51 3.61
CA SER A 226 19.90 -0.69 4.93
C SER A 226 21.10 0.24 5.16
N GLU A 227 21.81 0.62 4.10
CA GLU A 227 22.90 1.61 4.15
C GLU A 227 22.39 3.05 4.04
N LYS A 228 21.41 3.29 3.17
CA LYS A 228 20.84 4.63 2.94
C LYS A 228 20.22 5.24 4.17
N ILE A 229 19.71 4.43 5.10
CA ILE A 229 19.12 4.95 6.35
C ILE A 229 20.14 5.78 7.13
N TRP A 230 21.40 5.33 7.20
CA TRP A 230 22.47 6.02 7.91
C TRP A 230 22.87 7.31 7.20
N MET A 231 22.98 7.27 5.87
CA MET A 231 23.35 8.45 5.06
C MET A 231 22.29 9.55 5.11
N LYS A 232 21.04 9.19 5.39
CA LYS A 232 19.91 10.11 5.46
C LYS A 232 19.68 10.68 6.87
N MET A 233 20.51 10.31 7.85
CA MET A 233 20.48 10.88 9.20
C MET A 233 21.26 12.22 9.28
N PRO A 234 20.94 13.08 10.26
CA PRO A 234 21.57 14.38 10.38
C PRO A 234 23.03 14.29 10.86
N GLY A 235 23.92 15.03 10.20
CA GLY A 235 25.33 15.14 10.58
C GLY A 235 26.04 13.79 10.71
N ASP A 236 26.87 13.64 11.74
CA ASP A 236 27.63 12.41 12.00
C ASP A 236 26.83 11.33 12.75
N LEU A 237 25.56 11.58 13.07
CA LEU A 237 24.74 10.66 13.85
C LEU A 237 24.62 9.29 13.17
N GLY A 238 24.35 9.28 11.86
CA GLY A 238 24.21 8.04 11.10
C GLY A 238 25.49 7.20 11.10
N LYS A 239 26.65 7.86 11.04
CA LYS A 239 27.95 7.19 11.07
C LYS A 239 28.21 6.54 12.44
N ARG A 240 27.97 7.28 13.53
CA ARG A 240 28.15 6.76 14.91
C ARG A 240 27.24 5.57 15.18
N ILE A 241 25.96 5.65 14.80
CA ILE A 241 25.01 4.55 14.99
C ILE A 241 25.41 3.34 14.13
N LYS A 242 25.87 3.57 12.89
CA LYS A 242 26.32 2.50 12.01
C LYS A 242 27.51 1.73 12.59
N GLU A 243 28.53 2.43 13.07
CA GLU A 243 29.71 1.80 13.68
C GLU A 243 29.31 0.91 14.87
N ASP A 244 28.45 1.42 15.75
CA ASP A 244 27.92 0.65 16.88
C ASP A 244 27.03 -0.54 16.45
N PHE A 245 26.25 -0.39 15.38
CA PHE A 245 25.43 -1.45 14.83
C PHE A 245 26.29 -2.57 14.24
N ASP A 246 27.28 -2.22 13.41
CA ASP A 246 28.16 -3.17 12.72
C ASP A 246 29.03 -3.93 13.72
N ASN A 247 29.48 -3.27 14.80
CA ASN A 247 30.19 -3.91 15.90
C ASN A 247 29.32 -4.92 16.66
N LYS A 248 28.03 -4.62 16.84
CA LYS A 248 27.10 -5.50 17.57
C LYS A 248 26.56 -6.65 16.73
N TYR A 249 26.38 -6.43 15.43
CA TYR A 249 25.77 -7.38 14.50
C TYR A 249 26.65 -7.57 13.26
N PRO A 250 27.85 -8.17 13.40
CA PRO A 250 28.75 -8.38 12.27
C PRO A 250 28.10 -9.28 11.21
N GLY A 251 28.20 -8.89 9.93
CA GLY A 251 27.71 -9.66 8.79
C GLY A 251 26.24 -9.45 8.39
N VAL A 252 25.49 -8.60 9.10
CA VAL A 252 24.08 -8.30 8.74
C VAL A 252 24.03 -7.23 7.64
N VAL A 253 23.92 -7.65 6.38
CA VAL A 253 23.91 -6.73 5.22
C VAL A 253 22.53 -6.11 4.96
N SER A 254 21.45 -6.86 5.17
CA SER A 254 20.07 -6.44 4.87
C SER A 254 19.18 -6.44 6.11
N GLY A 255 18.30 -5.47 6.20
CA GLY A 255 17.28 -5.38 7.25
C GLY A 255 17.15 -3.95 7.76
N VAL A 256 16.13 -3.24 7.28
CA VAL A 256 15.82 -1.87 7.70
C VAL A 256 15.21 -1.84 9.10
N VAL A 257 14.29 -2.75 9.42
CA VAL A 257 13.59 -2.78 10.72
C VAL A 257 14.55 -2.95 11.90
N PRO A 258 15.51 -3.91 11.90
CA PRO A 258 16.48 -4.03 12.99
C PRO A 258 17.33 -2.77 13.18
N ARG A 259 17.67 -2.07 12.08
CA ARG A 259 18.46 -0.83 12.11
C ARG A 259 17.68 0.33 12.69
N VAL A 260 16.40 0.48 12.32
CA VAL A 260 15.48 1.46 12.90
C VAL A 260 15.33 1.25 14.41
N LEU A 261 15.07 0.02 14.84
CA LEU A 261 14.93 -0.31 16.27
C LEU A 261 16.23 -0.10 17.03
N PHE A 262 17.38 -0.39 16.42
CA PHE A 262 18.67 -0.13 17.03
C PHE A 262 18.94 1.37 17.17
N ALA A 263 18.70 2.16 16.12
CA ALA A 263 18.84 3.61 16.16
C ALA A 263 17.96 4.25 17.24
N TYR A 264 16.72 3.77 17.39
CA TYR A 264 15.84 4.21 18.47
C TYR A 264 16.45 3.94 19.86
N LYS A 265 16.90 2.71 20.12
CA LYS A 265 17.53 2.33 21.40
C LYS A 265 18.84 3.06 21.67
N PHE A 266 19.63 3.32 20.62
CA PHE A 266 20.86 4.10 20.70
C PHE A 266 20.56 5.53 21.17
N LEU A 267 19.58 6.18 20.53
CA LEU A 267 19.15 7.53 20.90
C LEU A 267 18.59 7.59 22.32
N GLU A 268 17.80 6.60 22.74
CA GLU A 268 17.29 6.50 24.10
C GLU A 268 18.43 6.44 25.13
N LYS A 269 19.49 5.68 24.83
CA LYS A 269 20.67 5.58 25.69
C LYS A 269 21.43 6.90 25.76
N GLU A 270 21.71 7.54 24.62
CA GLU A 270 22.42 8.83 24.59
C GLU A 270 21.63 9.93 25.31
N CYS A 271 20.29 9.97 25.16
CA CYS A 271 19.45 10.91 25.89
C CYS A 271 19.50 10.67 27.41
N ARG A 272 19.53 9.40 27.83
CA ARG A 272 19.67 9.04 29.25
C ARG A 272 21.02 9.46 29.79
N ASP A 273 22.10 9.15 29.07
CA ASP A 273 23.46 9.50 29.47
C ASP A 273 23.69 11.02 29.49
N ALA A 274 23.02 11.78 28.61
CA ALA A 274 23.04 13.24 28.60
C ALA A 274 22.27 13.86 29.77
N ALA A 275 21.23 13.20 30.29
CA ALA A 275 20.46 13.68 31.44
C ALA A 275 21.22 13.50 32.78
N PHE A 276 22.24 12.65 32.81
CA PHE A 276 23.09 12.40 33.98
C PHE A 276 24.45 13.11 33.92
N LYS A 277 24.71 13.91 32.87
CA LYS A 277 25.89 14.79 32.74
C LYS A 277 25.50 16.24 32.96
#